data_AF-A0A1V3ISL8-F1
#
_entry.id   AF-A0A1V3ISL8-F1
#
_cell.length_a   1.000
_cell.length_b   1.000
_cell.length_c   1.000
_cell.angle_alpha   90.00
_cell.angle_beta   90.00
_cell.angle_gamma   90.00
#
_symmetry.space_group_name_H-M   'P 1'
#
loop_
_entity.id
_entity.type
_entity.pdbx_description
1 polymer ?
#
loop_
_entity_poly.entity_id
_entity_poly.type
_entity_poly.pdbx_seq_one_letter_code
_entity_poly.pdbx_strand_id
1 'polypeptide(L)'
;MNSSLFHHTKQEEHCPKCGSILQMKQGKKGLFLGCSAYPQCDYLRPLQRVEHKVLKTLEETCPQCGDLLALKQGAFGMFIGCCAYPQCDFVVHEEQKIEARIPCPECGKGHLVTRRGRQGKTFYGCNSFPHCKFSLPSTPYEMPCPQCGFPLALLKNESETGQHMQCANKTCRHSFEIAK
;
A
#
# COMPACT_ATOMS: atom_id res chain seq x y z
N MET A 1 44.14 -6.36 -44.40
CA MET A 1 42.68 -6.48 -44.50
C MET A 1 42.14 -6.59 -43.08
N ASN A 2 41.71 -5.46 -42.47
CA ASN A 2 41.18 -5.43 -41.11
C ASN A 2 39.66 -5.58 -41.17
N SER A 3 39.17 -6.82 -41.17
CA SER A 3 37.76 -7.13 -40.96
C SER A 3 37.48 -7.11 -39.45
N SER A 4 36.77 -6.09 -38.97
CA SER A 4 36.33 -5.97 -37.58
C SER A 4 35.52 -7.20 -37.16
N LEU A 5 35.89 -7.84 -36.04
CA LEU A 5 35.20 -9.00 -35.46
C LEU A 5 33.81 -8.68 -34.87
N PHE A 6 33.45 -7.40 -34.79
CA PHE A 6 32.19 -6.95 -34.22
C PHE A 6 31.22 -6.53 -35.32
N HIS A 7 30.50 -7.50 -35.90
CA HIS A 7 29.29 -7.21 -36.64
C HIS A 7 28.17 -6.90 -35.64
N HIS A 8 27.95 -5.60 -35.38
CA HIS A 8 26.81 -5.18 -34.57
C HIS A 8 25.53 -5.44 -35.38
N THR A 9 24.97 -6.63 -35.26
CA THR A 9 23.67 -6.98 -35.82
C THR A 9 22.61 -6.23 -35.01
N LYS A 10 22.36 -4.98 -35.39
CA LYS A 10 21.33 -4.14 -34.76
C LYS A 10 19.99 -4.80 -35.05
N GLN A 11 19.43 -5.53 -34.09
CA GLN A 11 18.12 -6.15 -34.23
C GLN A 11 17.07 -5.03 -34.27
N GLU A 12 16.52 -4.79 -35.46
CA GLU A 12 15.46 -3.81 -35.69
C GLU A 12 14.11 -4.45 -35.34
N GLU A 13 13.65 -4.21 -34.11
CA GLU A 13 12.31 -4.64 -33.70
C GLU A 13 11.24 -3.74 -34.33
N HIS A 14 10.19 -4.35 -34.87
CA HIS A 14 9.06 -3.65 -35.46
C HIS A 14 7.92 -3.52 -34.44
N CYS A 15 7.21 -2.41 -34.49
CA CYS A 15 6.08 -2.15 -33.61
C CYS A 15 4.88 -3.05 -33.97
N PRO A 16 4.25 -3.72 -32.99
CA PRO A 16 3.08 -4.57 -33.24
C PRO A 16 1.81 -3.79 -33.64
N LYS A 17 1.78 -2.46 -33.48
CA LYS A 17 0.63 -1.61 -33.85
C LYS A 17 0.78 -0.96 -35.22
N CYS A 18 1.91 -0.29 -35.45
CA CYS A 18 2.17 0.57 -36.62
C CYS A 18 3.01 -0.17 -37.69
N GLY A 19 3.68 -1.27 -37.34
CA GLY A 19 4.71 -1.90 -38.19
C GLY A 19 6.00 -1.07 -38.30
N SER A 20 6.01 0.18 -37.87
CA SER A 20 7.21 1.03 -37.91
C SER A 20 8.27 0.57 -36.91
N ILE A 21 9.52 0.95 -37.17
CA ILE A 21 10.69 0.55 -36.38
C ILE A 21 10.59 1.11 -34.95
N LEU A 22 10.88 0.26 -33.96
CA LEU A 22 11.03 0.67 -32.57
C LEU A 22 12.42 1.27 -32.33
N GLN A 23 12.45 2.41 -31.65
CA GLN A 23 13.68 3.11 -31.30
C GLN A 23 13.85 3.18 -29.79
N MET A 24 15.07 3.00 -29.31
CA MET A 24 15.43 3.18 -27.91
C MET A 24 15.40 4.67 -27.56
N LYS A 25 14.57 5.04 -26.59
CA LYS A 25 14.39 6.39 -26.07
C LYS A 25 14.56 6.37 -24.55
N GLN A 26 14.94 7.52 -23.98
CA GLN A 26 15.11 7.68 -22.54
C GLN A 26 13.93 8.47 -21.97
N GLY A 27 13.29 7.94 -20.92
CA GLY A 27 12.20 8.58 -20.19
C GLY A 27 12.48 8.73 -18.70
N LYS A 28 11.53 9.32 -17.96
CA LYS A 28 11.64 9.52 -16.50
C LYS A 28 11.83 8.20 -15.72
N LYS A 29 11.27 7.09 -16.22
CA LYS A 29 11.30 5.76 -15.60
C LYS A 29 12.41 4.84 -16.15
N GLY A 30 13.31 5.37 -16.98
CA GLY A 30 14.39 4.60 -17.61
C GLY A 30 14.27 4.51 -19.14
N LEU A 31 15.07 3.61 -19.73
CA LEU A 31 15.10 3.37 -21.16
C LEU A 31 13.89 2.54 -21.62
N PHE A 32 13.33 2.88 -22.77
CA PHE A 32 12.20 2.19 -23.37
C PHE A 32 12.32 2.18 -24.90
N LEU A 33 11.64 1.26 -25.56
CA LEU A 33 11.45 1.22 -27.00
C LEU A 33 10.15 1.93 -27.36
N GLY A 34 10.19 2.94 -28.24
CA GLY A 34 9.00 3.63 -28.74
C GLY A 34 8.87 3.54 -30.27
N CYS A 35 7.64 3.53 -30.81
CA CYS A 35 7.41 3.58 -32.26
C CYS A 35 8.03 4.87 -32.84
N SER A 36 8.73 4.75 -33.97
CA SER A 36 9.30 5.89 -34.69
C SER A 36 8.24 6.84 -35.24
N ALA A 37 7.02 6.35 -35.50
CA ALA A 37 5.89 7.12 -36.01
C ALA A 37 5.11 7.92 -34.94
N TYR A 38 5.64 8.10 -33.73
CA TYR A 38 5.06 9.02 -32.74
C TYR A 38 5.01 10.45 -33.32
N PRO A 39 3.89 11.20 -33.24
CA PRO A 39 2.69 11.00 -32.39
C PRO A 39 1.54 10.22 -33.06
N GLN A 40 1.72 9.68 -34.27
CA GLN A 40 0.68 8.89 -34.95
C GLN A 40 0.52 7.49 -34.34
N CYS A 41 1.54 6.99 -33.62
CA CYS A 41 1.47 5.75 -32.87
C CYS A 41 2.15 5.87 -31.50
N ASP A 42 1.38 5.64 -30.44
CA ASP A 42 1.81 5.78 -29.04
C ASP A 42 2.31 4.46 -28.43
N TYR A 43 2.73 3.50 -29.25
CA TYR A 43 3.28 2.25 -28.74
C TYR A 43 4.62 2.48 -28.04
N LEU A 44 4.73 1.97 -26.82
CA LEU A 44 5.94 1.97 -26.00
C LEU A 44 6.11 0.63 -25.29
N ARG A 45 7.35 0.18 -25.15
CA ARG A 45 7.74 -1.03 -24.41
C ARG A 45 8.95 -0.72 -23.52
N PRO A 46 8.85 -0.82 -22.18
CA PRO A 46 9.99 -0.68 -21.29
C PRO A 46 11.07 -1.72 -21.59
N LEU A 47 12.35 -1.33 -21.53
CA LEU A 47 13.46 -2.27 -21.76
C LEU A 47 13.79 -3.09 -20.52
N GLN A 48 13.64 -2.50 -19.34
CA GLN A 48 13.87 -3.17 -18.08
C GLN A 48 12.61 -3.94 -17.70
N ARG A 49 12.64 -5.26 -17.85
CA ARG A 49 11.67 -6.13 -17.16
C ARG A 49 11.93 -5.97 -15.67
N VAL A 50 10.91 -5.56 -14.92
CA VAL A 50 10.98 -5.58 -13.47
C VAL A 50 10.97 -7.05 -13.06
N GLU A 51 12.16 -7.64 -12.98
CA GLU A 51 12.31 -9.00 -12.50
C GLU A 51 12.05 -8.99 -10.99
N HIS A 52 10.90 -9.54 -10.61
CA HIS A 52 10.60 -9.78 -9.21
C HIS A 52 11.32 -11.04 -8.77
N LYS A 53 12.24 -10.90 -7.82
CA LYS A 53 12.93 -12.06 -7.26
C LYS A 53 11.93 -12.89 -6.46
N VAL A 54 11.73 -14.15 -6.88
CA VAL A 54 10.91 -15.10 -6.12
C VAL A 54 11.72 -15.54 -4.89
N LEU A 55 11.20 -15.25 -3.70
CA LEU A 55 11.82 -15.64 -2.43
C LEU A 55 11.33 -17.00 -1.97
N LYS A 56 10.01 -17.23 -2.04
CA LYS A 56 9.38 -18.48 -1.58
C LYS A 56 8.09 -18.75 -2.34
N THR A 57 7.91 -19.98 -2.81
CA THR A 57 6.62 -20.44 -3.34
C THR A 57 5.72 -20.85 -2.20
N LEU A 58 4.45 -20.45 -2.26
CA LEU A 58 3.41 -20.78 -1.30
C LEU A 58 2.58 -21.96 -1.82
N GLU A 59 1.92 -22.67 -0.92
CA GLU A 59 1.01 -23.78 -1.25
C GLU A 59 -0.40 -23.31 -1.65
N GLU A 60 -0.64 -21.99 -1.58
CA GLU A 60 -1.89 -21.37 -1.98
C GLU A 60 -1.96 -21.22 -3.51
N THR A 61 -3.16 -21.43 -4.06
CA THR A 61 -3.43 -21.31 -5.49
C THR A 61 -4.00 -19.94 -5.85
N CYS A 62 -3.64 -19.47 -7.04
CA CYS A 62 -4.10 -18.21 -7.59
C CYS A 62 -5.57 -18.35 -8.02
N PRO A 63 -6.46 -17.44 -7.59
CA PRO A 63 -7.88 -17.50 -7.97
C PRO A 63 -8.14 -17.19 -9.45
N GLN A 64 -7.17 -16.62 -10.17
CA GLN A 64 -7.34 -16.25 -11.59
C GLN A 64 -6.90 -17.35 -12.56
N CYS A 65 -5.81 -18.07 -12.26
CA CYS A 65 -5.27 -19.09 -13.18
C CYS A 65 -5.10 -20.49 -12.55
N GLY A 66 -5.24 -20.62 -11.23
CA GLY A 66 -5.05 -21.90 -10.52
C GLY A 66 -3.59 -22.24 -10.20
N ASP A 67 -2.61 -21.51 -10.73
CA ASP A 67 -1.19 -21.72 -10.41
C ASP A 67 -0.85 -21.31 -8.98
N LEU A 68 0.27 -21.81 -8.45
CA LEU A 68 0.73 -21.46 -7.11
C LEU A 68 1.07 -19.97 -6.96
N LEU A 69 0.83 -19.43 -5.77
CA LEU A 69 1.28 -18.11 -5.36
C LEU A 69 2.73 -18.16 -4.88
N ALA A 70 3.44 -17.04 -4.96
CA ALA A 70 4.78 -16.91 -4.41
C ALA A 70 5.01 -15.55 -3.78
N LEU A 71 5.79 -15.53 -2.71
CA LEU A 71 6.36 -14.33 -2.11
C LEU A 71 7.50 -13.82 -2.99
N LYS A 72 7.33 -12.63 -3.54
CA LYS A 72 8.29 -11.98 -4.43
C LYS A 72 8.78 -10.66 -3.83
N GLN A 73 9.99 -10.26 -4.18
CA GLN A 73 10.57 -8.98 -3.81
C GLN A 73 10.52 -8.02 -5.00
N GLY A 74 9.77 -6.92 -4.86
CA GLY A 74 9.68 -5.83 -5.84
C GLY A 74 10.34 -4.55 -5.33
N ALA A 75 10.25 -3.49 -6.13
CA ALA A 75 10.83 -2.19 -5.80
C ALA A 75 10.20 -1.53 -4.55
N PHE A 76 8.92 -1.83 -4.27
CA PHE A 76 8.16 -1.26 -3.16
C PHE A 76 8.11 -2.16 -1.91
N GLY A 77 8.84 -3.27 -1.91
CA GLY A 77 8.86 -4.24 -0.82
C GLY A 77 8.49 -5.66 -1.27
N MET A 78 8.24 -6.52 -0.28
CA MET A 78 7.79 -7.89 -0.53
C MET A 78 6.29 -7.91 -0.77
N PHE A 79 5.84 -8.76 -1.68
CA PHE A 79 4.43 -8.96 -1.98
C PHE A 79 4.19 -10.41 -2.41
N ILE A 80 2.95 -10.89 -2.28
CA ILE A 80 2.56 -12.22 -2.76
C ILE A 80 1.90 -12.06 -4.13
N GLY A 81 2.31 -12.84 -5.12
CA GLY A 81 1.72 -12.81 -6.46
C GLY A 81 1.84 -14.14 -7.18
N CYS A 82 1.09 -14.30 -8.26
CA CYS A 82 1.05 -15.54 -9.02
C CYS A 82 2.42 -15.93 -9.61
N CYS A 83 2.77 -17.22 -9.57
CA CYS A 83 3.99 -17.74 -10.21
C CYS A 83 4.00 -17.54 -11.73
N ALA A 84 2.84 -17.61 -12.39
CA ALA A 84 2.70 -17.55 -13.85
C ALA A 84 2.80 -16.14 -14.46
N TYR A 85 3.40 -15.17 -13.76
CA TYR A 85 3.73 -13.86 -14.35
C TYR A 85 4.73 -14.06 -15.51
N PRO A 86 4.53 -13.47 -16.70
CA PRO A 86 3.63 -12.36 -17.05
C PRO A 86 2.27 -12.77 -17.66
N GLN A 87 1.91 -14.06 -17.63
CA GLN A 87 0.60 -14.52 -18.14
C GLN A 87 -0.52 -14.23 -17.14
N CYS A 88 -0.20 -14.24 -15.85
CA CYS A 88 -1.12 -13.88 -14.77
C CYS A 88 -0.48 -12.77 -13.90
N ASP A 89 -1.13 -11.61 -13.89
CA ASP A 89 -0.70 -10.41 -13.14
C ASP A 89 -1.36 -10.32 -11.75
N PHE A 90 -1.91 -11.43 -11.25
CA PHE A 90 -2.55 -11.46 -9.93
C PHE A 90 -1.55 -11.20 -8.80
N VAL A 91 -1.90 -10.23 -7.96
CA VAL A 91 -1.16 -9.86 -6.75
C VAL A 91 -2.14 -9.90 -5.57
N VAL A 92 -1.74 -10.57 -4.50
CA VAL A 92 -2.48 -10.52 -3.24
C VAL A 92 -2.21 -9.16 -2.61
N HIS A 93 -3.24 -8.32 -2.60
CA HIS A 93 -3.25 -7.16 -1.73
C HIS A 93 -3.73 -7.65 -0.37
N GLU A 94 -2.86 -7.61 0.64
CA GLU A 94 -3.35 -7.67 2.02
C GLU A 94 -4.36 -6.53 2.16
N GLU A 95 -5.63 -6.89 2.29
CA GLU A 95 -6.62 -5.98 2.82
C GLU A 95 -6.07 -5.56 4.17
N GLN A 96 -5.63 -4.30 4.27
CA GLN A 96 -5.33 -3.68 5.53
C GLN A 96 -6.55 -3.97 6.40
N LYS A 97 -6.39 -4.88 7.39
CA LYS A 97 -7.44 -5.26 8.34
C LYS A 97 -8.23 -4.02 8.61
N ILE A 98 -9.50 -4.02 8.22
CA ILE A 98 -10.40 -2.88 8.38
C ILE A 98 -10.29 -2.50 9.86
N GLU A 99 -9.52 -1.46 10.15
CA GLU A 99 -9.35 -0.95 11.50
C GLU A 99 -10.77 -0.71 12.01
N ALA A 100 -11.07 -1.22 13.21
CA ALA A 100 -12.38 -1.12 13.82
C ALA A 100 -12.95 0.28 13.56
N ARG A 101 -14.08 0.34 12.84
CA ARG A 101 -14.69 1.61 12.43
C ARG A 101 -15.36 2.23 13.65
N ILE A 102 -14.54 2.77 14.55
CA ILE A 102 -15.00 3.38 15.79
C ILE A 102 -15.80 4.64 15.40
N PRO A 103 -17.08 4.72 15.78
CA PRO A 103 -17.89 5.89 15.46
C PRO A 103 -17.35 7.12 16.18
N CYS A 104 -17.39 8.27 15.50
CA CYS A 104 -16.93 9.51 16.08
C CYS A 104 -17.95 10.02 17.12
N PRO A 105 -17.56 10.20 18.39
CA PRO A 105 -18.49 10.60 19.45
C PRO A 105 -18.95 12.07 19.34
N GLU A 106 -18.21 12.92 18.63
CA GLU A 106 -18.60 14.32 18.45
C GLU A 106 -19.66 14.52 17.34
N CYS A 107 -19.57 13.75 16.24
CA CYS A 107 -20.48 13.96 15.11
C CYS A 107 -21.52 12.84 14.91
N GLY A 108 -21.30 11.65 15.49
CA GLY A 108 -22.19 10.48 15.39
C GLY A 108 -22.36 9.89 13.97
N LYS A 109 -21.97 10.61 12.92
CA LYS A 109 -22.12 10.23 11.50
C LYS A 109 -20.82 9.72 10.87
N GLY A 110 -19.69 10.22 11.36
CA GLY A 110 -18.35 9.86 10.87
C GLY A 110 -17.72 8.75 11.70
N HIS A 111 -16.60 8.23 11.20
CA HIS A 111 -15.78 7.22 11.90
C HIS A 111 -14.36 7.75 12.07
N LEU A 112 -13.65 7.23 13.07
CA LEU A 112 -12.25 7.53 13.29
C LEU A 112 -11.39 6.76 12.29
N VAL A 113 -10.47 7.47 11.64
CA VAL A 113 -9.51 6.91 10.68
C VAL A 113 -8.10 7.25 11.13
N THR A 114 -7.18 6.29 10.96
CA THR A 114 -5.77 6.50 11.23
C THR A 114 -5.16 7.44 10.20
N ARG A 115 -4.46 8.46 10.68
CA ARG A 115 -3.73 9.44 9.87
C ARG A 115 -2.32 9.60 10.42
N ARG A 116 -1.36 9.91 9.54
CA ARG A 116 0.01 10.24 9.95
C ARG A 116 0.17 11.76 10.04
N GLY A 117 0.64 12.24 11.18
CA GLY A 117 0.97 13.66 11.38
C GLY A 117 2.30 14.04 10.73
N ARG A 118 2.61 15.34 10.70
CA ARG A 118 3.87 15.88 10.15
C ARG A 118 5.13 15.31 10.80
N GLN A 119 5.05 14.92 12.07
CA GLN A 119 6.16 14.33 12.84
C GLN A 119 6.18 12.79 12.76
N GLY A 120 5.44 12.18 11.84
CA GLY A 120 5.37 10.72 11.69
C GLY A 120 4.49 9.99 12.72
N LYS A 121 4.10 10.65 13.82
CA LYS A 121 3.16 10.09 14.82
C LYS A 121 1.79 9.84 14.19
N THR A 122 1.25 8.65 14.40
CA THR A 122 -0.11 8.29 14.02
C THR A 122 -1.11 8.93 14.98
N PHE A 123 -2.20 9.44 14.44
CA PHE A 123 -3.32 9.97 15.20
C PHE A 123 -4.63 9.51 14.56
N TYR A 124 -5.70 9.47 15.34
CA TYR A 124 -7.02 9.04 14.89
C TYR A 124 -7.89 10.27 14.72
N GLY A 125 -8.33 10.56 13.50
CA GLY A 125 -9.15 11.72 13.19
C GLY A 125 -10.49 11.31 12.58
N CYS A 126 -11.53 12.12 12.77
CA CYS A 126 -12.80 11.89 12.08
C CYS A 126 -12.63 11.97 10.55
N ASN A 127 -13.27 11.05 9.82
CA ASN A 127 -13.30 11.07 8.35
C ASN A 127 -14.08 12.28 7.78
N SER A 128 -14.97 12.89 8.56
CA SER A 128 -15.83 14.01 8.15
C SER A 128 -15.14 15.38 8.26
N PHE A 129 -13.81 15.44 8.22
CA PHE A 129 -13.07 16.70 8.14
C PHE A 129 -13.35 17.38 6.77
N PRO A 130 -13.66 18.68 6.70
CA PRO A 130 -13.48 19.73 7.73
C PRO A 130 -14.66 19.94 8.69
N HIS A 131 -15.80 19.28 8.50
CA HIS A 131 -17.00 19.45 9.32
C HIS A 131 -16.84 18.96 10.76
N CYS A 132 -16.06 17.91 10.99
CA CYS A 132 -15.70 17.43 12.32
C CYS A 132 -14.17 17.49 12.50
N LYS A 133 -13.72 18.16 13.58
CA LYS A 133 -12.29 18.34 13.92
C LYS A 133 -11.83 17.44 15.07
N PHE A 134 -12.65 16.46 15.45
CA PHE A 134 -12.30 15.52 16.50
C PHE A 134 -11.04 14.71 16.11
N SER A 135 -10.08 14.65 17.02
CA SER A 135 -8.85 13.90 16.85
C SER A 135 -8.32 13.40 18.19
N LEU A 136 -7.69 12.22 18.15
CA LEU A 136 -7.09 11.55 19.29
C LEU A 136 -5.62 11.21 19.00
N PRO A 137 -4.73 11.36 19.99
CA PRO A 137 -3.28 11.18 19.81
C PRO A 137 -2.84 9.72 19.76
N SER A 138 -3.68 8.80 20.19
CA SER A 138 -3.40 7.37 20.30
C SER A 138 -4.64 6.54 19.95
N THR A 139 -4.47 5.22 19.85
CA THR A 139 -5.52 4.28 19.50
C THR A 139 -6.69 4.35 20.49
N PRO A 140 -7.91 4.66 20.03
CA PRO A 140 -9.10 4.63 20.86
C PRO A 140 -9.63 3.22 21.05
N TYR A 141 -10.20 2.97 22.22
CA TYR A 141 -10.91 1.75 22.59
C TYR A 141 -12.35 2.12 22.96
N GLU A 142 -13.32 1.34 22.49
CA GLU A 142 -14.75 1.51 22.78
C GLU A 142 -15.04 1.10 24.22
N MET A 143 -15.01 2.07 25.11
CA MET A 143 -15.11 1.85 26.53
C MET A 143 -15.62 3.10 27.24
N PRO A 144 -16.72 3.00 28.00
CA PRO A 144 -17.28 4.12 28.73
C PRO A 144 -16.38 4.52 29.89
N CYS A 145 -16.11 5.82 30.02
CA CYS A 145 -15.40 6.36 31.17
C CYS A 145 -16.27 6.29 32.44
N PRO A 146 -15.75 5.76 33.57
CA PRO A 146 -16.52 5.64 34.82
C PRO A 146 -16.91 7.00 35.43
N GLN A 147 -16.22 8.08 35.09
CA GLN A 147 -16.50 9.41 35.64
C GLN A 147 -17.50 10.23 34.82
N CYS A 148 -17.48 10.12 33.48
CA CYS A 148 -18.28 10.99 32.61
C CYS A 148 -19.13 10.26 31.58
N GLY A 149 -19.05 8.93 31.50
CA GLY A 149 -19.79 8.11 30.54
C GLY A 149 -19.33 8.28 29.08
N PHE A 150 -18.22 8.97 28.82
CA PHE A 150 -17.73 9.15 27.46
C PHE A 150 -17.31 7.80 26.84
N PRO A 151 -17.72 7.47 25.60
CA PRO A 151 -17.66 6.10 25.07
C PRO A 151 -16.28 5.64 24.61
N LEU A 152 -15.25 6.50 24.66
CA LEU A 152 -13.90 6.17 24.21
C LEU A 152 -12.86 6.38 25.32
N ALA A 153 -11.93 5.43 25.40
CA ALA A 153 -10.74 5.49 26.23
C ALA A 153 -9.46 5.28 25.39
N LEU A 154 -8.35 5.79 25.89
CA LEU A 154 -7.02 5.71 25.29
C LEU A 154 -6.13 4.87 26.20
N LEU A 155 -5.42 3.89 25.63
CA LEU A 155 -4.42 3.14 26.37
C LEU A 155 -3.22 4.04 26.65
N LYS A 156 -2.88 4.22 27.94
CA LYS A 156 -1.63 4.89 28.35
C LYS A 156 -0.49 3.89 28.44
N ASN A 157 -0.67 2.88 29.30
CA ASN A 157 0.33 1.87 29.61
C ASN A 157 -0.36 0.51 29.77
N GLU A 158 0.35 -0.55 29.41
CA GLU A 158 -0.05 -1.92 29.67
C GLU A 158 0.98 -2.53 30.64
N SER A 159 0.48 -3.04 31.77
CA SER A 159 1.26 -3.73 32.80
C SER A 159 0.81 -5.20 32.87
N GLU A 160 1.61 -6.08 33.49
CA GLU A 160 1.23 -7.49 33.68
C GLU A 160 -0.05 -7.66 34.52
N THR A 161 -0.32 -6.72 35.41
CA THR A 161 -1.47 -6.75 36.34
C THR A 161 -2.72 -6.04 35.79
N GLY A 162 -2.62 -5.30 34.69
CA GLY A 162 -3.75 -4.55 34.14
C GLY A 162 -3.36 -3.47 33.13
N GLN A 163 -4.39 -2.89 32.52
CA GLN A 163 -4.27 -1.82 31.52
C GLN A 163 -4.66 -0.47 32.15
N HIS A 164 -3.78 0.52 32.07
CA HIS A 164 -4.08 1.89 32.48
C HIS A 164 -4.68 2.66 31.30
N MET A 165 -5.95 3.02 31.44
CA MET A 165 -6.73 3.72 30.44
C MET A 165 -6.93 5.19 30.83
N GLN A 166 -7.07 6.06 29.84
CA GLN A 166 -7.42 7.46 30.02
C GLN A 166 -8.63 7.81 29.18
N CYS A 167 -9.59 8.53 29.76
CA CYS A 167 -10.75 9.05 29.04
C CYS A 167 -10.31 9.92 27.85
N ALA A 168 -10.88 9.66 26.67
CA ALA A 168 -10.59 10.41 25.44
C ALA A 168 -11.21 11.82 25.42
N ASN A 169 -12.14 12.11 26.35
CA ASN A 169 -12.72 13.44 26.47
C ASN A 169 -11.69 14.44 27.04
N LYS A 170 -11.44 15.52 26.29
CA LYS A 170 -10.48 16.58 26.64
C LYS A 170 -10.81 17.30 27.95
N THR A 171 -12.08 17.34 28.37
CA THR A 171 -12.50 17.98 29.63
C THR A 171 -12.34 17.06 30.84
N CYS A 172 -12.60 15.76 30.69
CA CYS A 172 -12.55 14.80 31.80
C CYS A 172 -11.12 14.30 32.06
N ARG A 173 -10.45 13.75 31.04
CA ARG A 173 -9.09 13.16 31.13
C ARG A 173 -8.84 12.19 32.29
N HIS A 174 -9.90 11.66 32.90
CA HIS A 174 -9.82 10.71 34.02
C HIS A 174 -9.02 9.47 33.62
N SER A 175 -8.09 9.05 34.48
CA SER A 175 -7.32 7.83 34.33
C SER A 175 -7.86 6.75 35.25
N PHE A 176 -8.06 5.55 34.70
CA PHE A 176 -8.58 4.40 35.43
C PHE A 176 -7.87 3.12 34.96
N GLU A 177 -7.85 2.12 35.83
CA GLU A 177 -7.23 0.81 35.57
C GLU A 177 -8.28 -0.24 35.30
N ILE A 178 -7.92 -1.20 34.46
CA ILE A 178 -8.76 -2.32 34.08
C ILE A 178 -7.94 -3.58 34.26
N ALA A 179 -8.44 -4.48 35.10
CA ALA A 179 -7.86 -5.79 35.25
C ALA A 179 -8.00 -6.56 33.92
N LYS A 180 -6.92 -7.23 33.53
CA LYS A 180 -6.89 -8.06 32.32
C LYS A 180 -7.49 -9.43 32.57
#